data_AF-A7ZGJ0-F1
#
_entry.id   AF-A7ZGJ0-F1
#
_cell.length_a   1.000
_cell.length_b   1.000
_cell.length_c   1.000
_cell.angle_alpha   90.00
_cell.angle_beta   90.00
_cell.angle_gamma   90.00
#
_symmetry.space_group_name_H-M   'P 1'
#
loop_
_entity.id
_entity.type
_entity.pdbx_description
1 polymer ?
#
loop_
_entity_poly.entity_id
_entity_poly.type
_entity_poly.pdbx_seq_one_letter_code
_entity_poly.pdbx_strand_id
1 'polypeptide(L)'
;MTRFLKVALLSVLLAIGLNANDFLAKATGGVLSDASVGIKQLNETELQEILGGYAFYWLPELSESFGSFKTYAFAVLNDDGSIPTNLYEGGNLPPQTLLIAKMRLGVGINPTHFLQVYRADKSHTEYSGRDFGVILEQFKAYTSN
;
A
#
# COMPACT_ATOMS: atom_id res chain seq x y z
N MET A 1 0.57 -9.16 -22.99
CA MET A 1 1.87 -8.52 -23.29
C MET A 1 2.69 -8.18 -22.04
N THR A 2 2.11 -8.01 -20.85
CA THR A 2 2.84 -7.65 -19.61
C THR A 2 3.77 -8.74 -19.05
N ARG A 3 3.46 -10.03 -19.26
CA ARG A 3 4.31 -11.14 -18.76
C ARG A 3 5.67 -11.21 -19.45
N PHE A 4 5.75 -10.90 -20.75
CA PHE A 4 7.00 -10.93 -21.51
C PHE A 4 7.94 -9.78 -21.14
N LEU A 5 7.40 -8.58 -20.85
CA LEU A 5 8.19 -7.44 -20.39
C LEU A 5 8.87 -7.71 -19.04
N LYS A 6 8.15 -8.36 -18.10
CA LYS A 6 8.69 -8.73 -16.79
C LYS A 6 9.82 -9.76 -16.89
N VAL A 7 9.66 -10.78 -17.73
CA VAL A 7 10.69 -11.82 -17.93
C VAL A 7 11.92 -11.27 -18.65
N ALA A 8 11.74 -10.37 -19.63
CA ALA A 8 12.85 -9.70 -20.31
C ALA A 8 13.63 -8.78 -19.37
N LEU A 9 12.93 -8.01 -18.52
CA LEU A 9 13.58 -7.15 -17.53
C LEU A 9 14.36 -7.96 -16.48
N LEU A 10 13.79 -9.07 -16.00
CA LEU A 10 14.43 -9.95 -15.02
C LEU A 10 15.66 -10.66 -15.62
N SER A 11 15.59 -11.10 -16.89
CA SER A 11 16.72 -11.74 -17.58
C SER A 11 17.84 -10.75 -17.92
N VAL A 12 17.51 -9.49 -18.26
CA VAL A 12 18.50 -8.41 -18.39
C VAL A 12 19.13 -8.09 -17.01
N LEU A 13 18.34 -8.02 -15.94
CA LEU A 13 18.83 -7.83 -14.56
C LEU A 13 19.74 -8.96 -14.08
N LEU A 14 19.44 -10.21 -14.45
CA LEU A 14 20.28 -11.38 -14.14
C LEU A 14 21.56 -11.41 -15.00
N ALA A 15 21.51 -10.92 -16.24
CA ALA A 15 22.65 -10.86 -17.15
C ALA A 15 23.66 -9.75 -16.81
N ILE A 16 23.24 -8.65 -16.18
CA ILE A 16 24.14 -7.55 -15.74
C ILE A 16 24.99 -7.88 -14.50
N GLY A 17 24.82 -9.06 -13.92
CA GLY A 17 25.76 -9.65 -12.98
C GLY A 17 25.68 -9.10 -11.56
N LEU A 18 25.75 -10.04 -10.61
CA LEU A 18 25.73 -9.90 -9.15
C LEU A 18 26.93 -9.11 -8.55
N ASN A 19 27.56 -8.21 -9.30
CA ASN A 19 28.70 -7.38 -8.85
C ASN A 19 28.71 -6.01 -9.53
N ALA A 20 27.58 -5.28 -9.51
CA ALA A 20 27.57 -3.90 -9.96
C ALA A 20 28.01 -2.98 -8.79
N ASN A 21 29.23 -2.46 -8.87
CA ASN A 21 29.70 -1.35 -8.02
C ASN A 21 28.92 -0.03 -8.27
N ASP A 22 28.02 -0.02 -9.26
CA ASP A 22 27.12 1.08 -9.62
C ASP A 22 25.95 0.53 -10.47
N PHE A 23 24.88 0.10 -9.80
CA PHE A 23 23.71 -0.51 -10.43
C PHE A 23 22.87 0.52 -11.20
N LEU A 24 22.63 1.69 -10.60
CA LEU A 24 21.82 2.74 -11.22
C LEU A 24 22.47 3.27 -12.50
N ALA A 25 23.80 3.37 -12.57
CA ALA A 25 24.48 3.77 -13.81
C ALA A 25 24.24 2.77 -14.94
N LYS A 26 24.27 1.47 -14.65
CA LYS A 26 24.00 0.43 -15.65
C LYS A 26 22.53 0.41 -16.08
N ALA A 27 21.60 0.61 -15.15
CA ALA A 27 20.16 0.60 -15.44
C ALA A 27 19.68 1.85 -16.21
N THR A 28 20.32 3.00 -15.98
CA THR A 28 19.91 4.29 -16.57
C THR A 28 20.79 4.75 -17.73
N GLY A 29 21.76 3.94 -18.15
CA GLY A 29 22.71 4.34 -19.19
C GLY A 29 23.64 5.48 -18.76
N GLY A 30 23.91 5.61 -17.46
CA GLY A 30 24.81 6.60 -16.86
C GLY A 30 24.15 7.92 -16.47
N VAL A 31 22.81 8.04 -16.55
CA VAL A 31 22.08 9.26 -16.13
C VAL A 31 22.03 9.40 -14.61
N LEU A 32 21.92 8.28 -13.89
CA LEU A 32 21.97 8.20 -12.43
C LEU A 32 23.09 7.23 -12.03
N SER A 33 23.67 7.44 -10.85
CA SER A 33 24.68 6.56 -10.26
C SER A 33 24.38 6.34 -8.78
N ASP A 34 24.79 5.20 -8.23
CA ASP A 34 24.69 4.90 -6.80
C ASP A 34 25.47 5.92 -5.94
N ALA A 35 26.45 6.63 -6.53
CA ALA A 35 27.21 7.71 -5.91
C ALA A 35 26.66 9.12 -6.18
N SER A 36 25.51 9.23 -6.85
CA SER A 36 24.89 10.52 -7.15
C SER A 36 24.39 11.23 -5.89
N VAL A 37 24.50 12.56 -5.86
CA VAL A 37 23.98 13.37 -4.75
C VAL A 37 22.48 13.15 -4.62
N GLY A 38 22.03 12.81 -3.41
CA GLY A 38 20.62 12.52 -3.11
C GLY A 38 20.21 11.06 -3.31
N ILE A 39 21.11 10.18 -3.77
CA ILE A 39 20.91 8.74 -3.80
C ILE A 39 21.57 8.13 -2.55
N LYS A 40 20.84 7.25 -1.86
CA LYS A 40 21.35 6.48 -0.72
C LYS A 40 21.10 5.00 -0.97
N GLN A 41 22.18 4.23 -1.00
CA GLN A 41 22.09 2.79 -0.91
C GLN A 41 21.78 2.41 0.54
N LEU A 42 20.68 1.68 0.73
CA LEU A 42 20.24 1.23 2.06
C LEU A 42 21.01 -0.02 2.47
N ASN A 43 21.46 -0.06 3.72
CA ASN A 43 22.02 -1.28 4.30
C ASN A 43 20.91 -2.26 4.73
N GLU A 44 21.28 -3.48 5.14
CA GLU A 44 20.31 -4.51 5.53
C GLU A 44 19.35 -4.07 6.64
N THR A 45 19.85 -3.36 7.66
CA THR A 45 19.02 -2.85 8.76
C THR A 45 18.06 -1.77 8.26
N GLU A 46 18.54 -0.83 7.46
CA GLU A 46 17.72 0.25 6.89
C GLU A 46 16.65 -0.28 5.93
N LEU A 47 16.93 -1.38 5.21
CA LEU A 47 15.95 -2.07 4.39
C LEU A 47 14.82 -2.67 5.24
N GLN A 48 15.13 -3.22 6.42
CA GLN A 48 14.12 -3.74 7.35
C GLN A 48 13.29 -2.62 8.01
N GLU A 49 13.82 -1.40 8.05
CA GLU A 49 13.12 -0.21 8.55
C GLU A 49 12.23 0.45 7.50
N ILE A 50 12.34 0.07 6.22
CA ILE A 50 11.34 0.45 5.22
C ILE A 50 10.06 -0.29 5.59
N LEU A 51 9.16 0.42 6.27
CA LEU A 51 7.77 0.04 6.35
C LEU A 51 7.24 0.02 4.92
N GLY A 52 6.92 -1.18 4.42
CA GLY A 52 6.20 -1.32 3.17
C GLY A 52 4.92 -0.47 3.16
N GLY A 53 4.40 -0.23 1.98
CA GLY A 53 3.08 0.34 1.81
C GLY A 53 1.95 -0.59 2.26
N TYR A 54 0.75 -0.05 2.16
CA TYR A 54 -0.49 -0.78 2.26
C TYR A 54 -1.06 -1.01 0.87
N ALA A 55 -1.49 -2.24 0.63
CA ALA A 55 -2.30 -2.58 -0.53
C ALA A 55 -3.79 -2.42 -0.20
N PHE A 56 -4.58 -2.04 -1.22
CA PHE A 56 -6.02 -1.85 -1.10
C PHE A 56 -6.75 -2.81 -2.05
N TYR A 57 -7.57 -3.70 -1.50
CA TYR A 57 -8.36 -4.64 -2.27
C TYR A 57 -9.84 -4.29 -2.21
N TRP A 58 -10.47 -4.02 -3.35
CA TRP A 58 -11.86 -3.60 -3.41
C TRP A 58 -12.82 -4.71 -2.93
N LEU A 59 -13.75 -4.33 -2.04
CA LEU A 59 -14.80 -5.18 -1.49
C LEU A 59 -16.18 -4.63 -1.87
N PRO A 60 -16.76 -5.08 -3.00
CA PRO A 60 -18.08 -4.64 -3.43
C PRO A 60 -19.18 -4.99 -2.42
N GLU A 61 -19.03 -6.08 -1.65
CA GLU A 61 -20.02 -6.55 -0.68
C GLU A 61 -20.16 -5.63 0.55
N LEU A 62 -19.14 -4.82 0.83
CA LEU A 62 -19.13 -3.82 1.90
C LEU A 62 -19.27 -2.39 1.37
N SER A 63 -19.44 -2.25 0.05
CA SER A 63 -19.70 -0.97 -0.60
C SER A 63 -21.20 -0.68 -0.55
N GLU A 64 -21.55 0.57 -0.25
CA GLU A 64 -22.91 0.98 0.07
C GLU A 64 -23.34 2.16 -0.81
N SER A 65 -24.61 2.19 -1.20
CA SER A 65 -25.21 3.34 -1.88
C SER A 65 -26.40 3.81 -1.07
N PHE A 66 -26.36 5.06 -0.60
CA PHE A 66 -27.43 5.65 0.21
C PHE A 66 -27.75 7.06 -0.29
N GLY A 67 -28.95 7.23 -0.85
CA GLY A 67 -29.37 8.49 -1.46
C GLY A 67 -28.37 8.97 -2.51
N SER A 68 -27.87 10.20 -2.35
CA SER A 68 -26.88 10.82 -3.23
C SER A 68 -25.43 10.43 -2.93
N PHE A 69 -25.20 9.52 -1.97
CA PHE A 69 -23.87 9.07 -1.57
C PHE A 69 -23.57 7.65 -2.05
N LYS A 70 -22.34 7.44 -2.48
CA LYS A 70 -21.76 6.11 -2.73
C LYS A 70 -20.52 5.94 -1.87
N THR A 71 -20.45 4.83 -1.15
CA THR A 71 -19.31 4.48 -0.32
C THR A 71 -18.67 3.21 -0.88
N TYR A 72 -17.39 3.29 -1.20
CA TYR A 72 -16.59 2.18 -1.70
C TYR A 72 -15.70 1.67 -0.58
N ALA A 73 -15.67 0.35 -0.37
CA ALA A 73 -14.90 -0.29 0.69
C ALA A 73 -13.72 -1.08 0.12
N PHE A 74 -12.60 -1.04 0.82
CA PHE A 74 -11.36 -1.73 0.45
C PHE A 74 -10.76 -2.40 1.69
N ALA A 75 -10.34 -3.66 1.58
CA ALA A 75 -9.48 -4.27 2.58
C ALA A 75 -8.12 -3.60 2.58
N VAL A 76 -7.62 -3.25 3.76
CA VAL A 76 -6.26 -2.78 3.96
C VAL A 76 -5.37 -4.00 4.21
N LEU A 77 -4.39 -4.19 3.34
CA LEU A 77 -3.46 -5.31 3.33
C LEU A 77 -2.02 -4.80 3.45
N ASN A 78 -1.11 -5.63 3.95
CA ASN A 78 0.32 -5.39 3.76
C ASN A 78 0.66 -5.45 2.26
N ASP A 79 1.80 -4.89 1.86
CA ASP A 79 2.28 -4.93 0.47
C ASP A 79 2.39 -6.35 -0.13
N ASP A 80 2.61 -7.37 0.70
CA ASP A 80 2.66 -8.78 0.29
C ASP A 80 1.26 -9.43 0.13
N GLY A 81 0.19 -8.66 0.38
CA GLY A 81 -1.20 -9.11 0.34
C GLY A 81 -1.68 -9.81 1.61
N SER A 82 -0.84 -9.94 2.65
CA SER A 82 -1.25 -10.48 3.94
C SER A 82 -2.10 -9.49 4.74
N ILE A 83 -2.89 -9.99 5.68
CA ILE A 83 -3.68 -9.15 6.59
C ILE A 83 -2.71 -8.53 7.61
N PRO A 84 -2.71 -7.19 7.79
CA PRO A 84 -1.86 -6.52 8.76
C PRO A 84 -2.24 -6.98 10.16
N THR A 85 -1.28 -7.51 10.91
CA THR A 85 -1.53 -7.99 12.27
C THR A 85 -1.32 -6.87 13.28
N ASN A 86 -0.36 -5.99 13.09
CA ASN A 86 0.15 -5.02 14.08
C ASN A 86 -0.58 -3.65 14.17
N LEU A 87 -1.84 -3.54 13.78
CA LEU A 87 -2.49 -2.23 13.59
C LEU A 87 -3.23 -1.65 14.81
N TYR A 88 -3.42 -2.38 15.90
CA TYR A 88 -4.16 -1.86 17.07
C TYR A 88 -3.24 -1.48 18.24
N GLU A 89 -3.54 -0.39 18.97
CA GLU A 89 -2.83 -0.06 20.21
C GLU A 89 -3.04 -1.19 21.23
N GLY A 90 -1.95 -1.81 21.68
CA GLY A 90 -1.98 -2.99 22.57
C GLY A 90 -1.77 -4.34 21.88
N GLY A 91 -1.53 -4.36 20.56
CA GLY A 91 -1.22 -5.58 19.81
C GLY A 91 -2.45 -6.19 19.14
N ASN A 92 -2.18 -6.82 17.99
CA ASN A 92 -3.06 -7.54 17.08
C ASN A 92 -4.49 -7.01 16.85
N LEU A 93 -4.86 -6.81 15.58
CA LEU A 93 -6.27 -6.79 15.19
C LEU A 93 -6.99 -7.95 15.90
N PRO A 94 -8.13 -7.73 16.61
CA PRO A 94 -8.82 -8.82 17.30
C PRO A 94 -9.04 -9.99 16.34
N PRO A 95 -8.95 -11.26 16.79
CA PRO A 95 -9.14 -12.40 15.90
C PRO A 95 -10.42 -12.24 15.08
N GLN A 96 -10.33 -12.50 13.77
CA GLN A 96 -11.46 -12.34 12.84
C GLN A 96 -11.92 -10.88 12.65
N THR A 97 -10.98 -9.93 12.68
CA THR A 97 -11.23 -8.56 12.27
C THR A 97 -10.48 -8.19 11.01
N LEU A 98 -11.02 -7.22 10.26
CA LEU A 98 -10.44 -6.72 9.03
C LEU A 98 -10.44 -5.20 9.07
N LEU A 99 -9.29 -4.59 8.78
CA LEU A 99 -9.22 -3.15 8.58
C LEU A 99 -9.75 -2.83 7.18
N ILE A 100 -10.76 -1.96 7.13
CA ILE A 100 -11.42 -1.52 5.91
C ILE A 100 -11.18 -0.03 5.73
N ALA A 101 -10.64 0.34 4.57
CA ALA A 101 -10.61 1.71 4.11
C ALA A 101 -11.87 2.01 3.30
N LYS A 102 -12.55 3.12 3.60
CA LYS A 102 -13.75 3.56 2.89
C LYS A 102 -13.56 4.91 2.25
N MET A 103 -13.96 5.03 0.98
CA MET A 103 -14.08 6.29 0.27
C MET A 103 -15.57 6.58 0.02
N ARG A 104 -16.07 7.70 0.53
CA ARG A 104 -17.43 8.18 0.29
C ARG A 104 -17.41 9.33 -0.69
N LEU A 105 -18.20 9.17 -1.76
CA LEU A 105 -18.47 10.15 -2.80
C LEU A 105 -19.90 10.67 -2.65
N GLY A 106 -20.12 11.94 -2.99
CA GLY A 106 -21.45 12.53 -3.05
C GLY A 106 -21.50 13.69 -4.05
N VAL A 107 -22.71 14.07 -4.45
CA VAL A 107 -22.92 15.18 -5.38
C VAL A 107 -22.49 16.49 -4.72
N GLY A 108 -21.56 17.22 -5.33
CA GLY A 108 -21.12 18.54 -4.86
C GLY A 108 -20.23 18.53 -3.62
N ILE A 109 -19.71 17.36 -3.22
CA ILE A 109 -18.76 17.25 -2.09
C ILE A 109 -17.45 16.60 -2.55
N ASN A 110 -16.36 17.00 -1.91
CA ASN A 110 -15.08 16.32 -2.07
C ASN A 110 -15.18 14.88 -1.52
N PRO A 111 -14.47 13.90 -2.12
CA PRO A 111 -14.34 12.57 -1.56
C PRO A 111 -13.91 12.63 -0.08
N THR A 112 -14.55 11.82 0.75
CA THR A 112 -14.17 11.66 2.16
C THR A 112 -13.63 10.26 2.38
N HIS A 113 -12.53 10.15 3.12
CA HIS A 113 -11.82 8.90 3.38
C HIS A 113 -11.78 8.64 4.87
N PHE A 114 -12.03 7.40 5.28
CA PHE A 114 -12.02 6.99 6.67
C PHE A 114 -11.69 5.49 6.78
N LEU A 115 -11.27 5.06 7.96
CA LEU A 115 -10.79 3.71 8.23
C LEU A 115 -11.63 3.08 9.33
N GLN A 116 -12.06 1.84 9.15
CA GLN A 116 -12.93 1.12 10.09
C GLN A 116 -12.43 -0.30 10.34
N VAL A 117 -12.53 -0.75 11.58
CA VAL A 117 -12.25 -2.16 11.94
C VAL A 117 -13.56 -2.92 11.92
N TYR A 118 -13.68 -3.88 11.00
CA TYR A 118 -14.82 -4.80 10.88
C TYR A 118 -14.57 -6.04 11.71
N ARG A 119 -15.62 -6.53 12.37
CA ARG A 119 -15.63 -7.83 13.06
C ARG A 119 -16.38 -8.88 12.25
N ALA A 120 -16.22 -10.15 12.62
CA ALA A 120 -16.89 -11.27 11.97
C ALA A 120 -18.42 -11.14 11.91
N ASP A 121 -19.01 -10.47 12.90
CA ASP A 121 -20.46 -10.19 12.96
C ASP A 121 -20.88 -8.97 12.11
N LYS A 122 -19.97 -8.40 11.31
CA LYS A 122 -20.12 -7.19 10.49
C LYS A 122 -20.30 -5.89 11.28
N SER A 123 -20.24 -5.93 12.60
CA SER A 123 -20.11 -4.71 13.39
C SER A 123 -18.79 -4.03 13.07
N HIS A 124 -18.77 -2.70 13.12
CA HIS A 124 -17.57 -1.93 12.86
C HIS A 124 -17.42 -0.75 13.82
N THR A 125 -16.17 -0.34 14.00
CA THR A 125 -15.79 0.87 14.72
C THR A 125 -14.80 1.65 13.87
N GLU A 126 -14.70 2.96 14.09
CA GLU A 126 -13.63 3.77 13.51
C GLU A 126 -12.27 3.25 13.98
N TYR A 127 -11.30 3.24 13.07
CA TYR A 127 -9.92 2.88 13.35
C TYR A 127 -9.15 4.13 13.79
N SER A 128 -8.44 4.02 14.90
CA SER A 128 -7.61 5.09 15.47
C SER A 128 -6.23 4.58 15.90
N GLY A 129 -5.74 3.52 15.26
CA GLY A 129 -4.44 2.92 15.57
C GLY A 129 -3.25 3.79 15.13
N ARG A 130 -2.04 3.40 15.55
CA ARG A 130 -0.78 4.13 15.31
C ARG A 130 -0.60 4.56 13.86
N ASP A 131 -0.91 3.66 12.93
CA ASP A 131 -0.65 3.87 11.50
C ASP A 131 -1.82 4.54 10.77
N PHE A 132 -2.83 5.04 11.49
CA PHE A 132 -4.01 5.70 10.91
C PHE A 132 -3.64 6.75 9.86
N GLY A 133 -2.74 7.68 10.21
CA GLY A 133 -2.34 8.76 9.29
C GLY A 133 -1.67 8.22 8.02
N VAL A 134 -0.79 7.24 8.17
CA VAL A 134 -0.05 6.64 7.05
C VAL A 134 -0.99 5.90 6.10
N ILE A 135 -1.84 5.02 6.64
CA ILE A 135 -2.80 4.25 5.85
C ILE A 135 -3.78 5.17 5.12
N LEU A 136 -4.29 6.21 5.81
CA LEU A 136 -5.26 7.12 5.25
C LEU A 136 -4.68 7.94 4.09
N GLU A 137 -3.45 8.43 4.22
CA GLU A 137 -2.78 9.18 3.14
C GLU A 137 -2.47 8.29 1.94
N GLN A 138 -2.00 7.07 2.16
CA GLN A 138 -1.78 6.10 1.07
C GLN A 138 -3.09 5.73 0.37
N PHE A 139 -4.19 5.58 1.12
CA PHE A 139 -5.49 5.29 0.55
C PHE A 139 -6.05 6.45 -0.29
N LYS A 140 -5.91 7.69 0.20
CA LYS A 140 -6.26 8.88 -0.58
C LYS A 140 -5.50 8.90 -1.91
N ALA A 141 -4.18 8.68 -1.87
CA ALA A 141 -3.35 8.61 -3.08
C ALA A 141 -3.80 7.48 -4.03
N TYR A 142 -4.13 6.30 -3.49
CA TYR A 142 -4.63 5.17 -4.27
C TYR A 142 -5.92 5.50 -5.03
N THR A 143 -6.87 6.18 -4.39
CA THR A 143 -8.18 6.53 -4.99
C THR A 143 -8.19 7.81 -5.84
N SER A 144 -7.07 8.55 -5.87
CA SER A 144 -6.94 9.79 -6.64
C SER A 144 -6.36 9.59 -8.05
N ASN A 145 -5.88 8.38 -8.36
CA ASN A 145 -5.41 7.96 -9.69
C ASN A 145 -6.51 7.23 -10.45
#